data_AF-C5K8B4-F1
#
_entry.id   AF-C5K8B4-F1
#
_cell.length_a   1.000
_cell.length_b   1.000
_cell.length_c   1.000
_cell.angle_alpha   90.00
_cell.angle_beta   90.00
_cell.angle_gamma   90.00
#
_symmetry.space_group_name_H-M   'P 1'
#
loop_
_entity.id
_entity.type
_entity.pdbx_description
1 polymer ?
#
loop_
_entity_poly.entity_id
_entity_poly.type
_entity_poly.pdbx_seq_one_letter_code
_entity_poly.pdbx_strand_id
1 'polypeptide(L)'
;MSTPGNDLGIQKKDLSLIEEQARADATAAGMDDDATQYHIRLAIDHARDYNDLFDALSTRAEAGSVRPQAPVIDRGHKEELRVNLQMPERYNGTTDFAAWLRRYENTANAAGWTSATKASRLGMYLTDEFYEMWDQYAPKQTFEEDGRIMLQMLARRPADALLDNFHDLRWAPGTNVGTFLARARRMLTEYNKKLTDDKKLSNASLDQMILNKLIALAPASAKAELRRRQPTRISLAGPGR
;
A
#
# COMPACT_ATOMS: atom_id res chain seq x y z
N MET A 1 -18.41 -39.56 -12.07
CA MET A 1 -18.04 -38.42 -11.21
C MET A 1 -16.78 -37.82 -11.82
N SER A 2 -16.92 -36.73 -12.55
CA SER A 2 -15.79 -36.05 -13.21
C SER A 2 -15.59 -34.72 -12.51
N THR A 3 -14.40 -34.52 -11.97
CA THR A 3 -13.95 -33.28 -11.34
C THR A 3 -13.92 -32.16 -12.40
N PRO A 4 -14.52 -30.98 -12.17
CA PRO A 4 -14.33 -29.85 -13.07
C PRO A 4 -12.95 -29.25 -12.80
N GLY A 5 -12.03 -29.44 -13.76
CA GLY A 5 -10.80 -28.67 -13.83
C GLY A 5 -11.16 -27.21 -14.09
N ASN A 6 -10.79 -26.32 -13.17
CA ASN A 6 -10.82 -24.88 -13.38
C ASN A 6 -9.76 -24.52 -14.45
N ASP A 7 -10.16 -24.64 -15.72
CA ASP A 7 -9.45 -24.00 -16.82
C ASP A 7 -9.83 -22.51 -16.78
N LEU A 8 -9.14 -21.76 -15.92
CA LEU A 8 -9.14 -20.30 -16.03
C LEU A 8 -8.51 -20.00 -17.38
N GLY A 9 -9.34 -19.66 -18.38
CA GLY A 9 -8.97 -19.37 -19.77
C GLY A 9 -8.04 -18.17 -19.95
N ILE A 10 -6.90 -18.21 -19.30
CA ILE A 10 -5.80 -17.26 -19.39
C ILE A 10 -4.91 -17.81 -20.50
N GLN A 11 -4.90 -17.13 -21.65
CA GLN A 11 -4.07 -17.48 -22.80
C GLN A 11 -3.14 -16.32 -23.10
N LYS A 12 -1.97 -16.63 -23.68
CA LYS A 12 -1.05 -15.59 -24.17
C LYS A 12 -1.77 -14.68 -25.16
N LYS A 13 -1.44 -13.39 -25.11
CA LYS A 13 -1.92 -12.42 -26.08
C LYS A 13 -1.11 -12.56 -27.37
N ASP A 14 -1.81 -12.59 -28.49
CA ASP A 14 -1.18 -12.51 -29.81
C ASP A 14 -0.75 -11.07 -30.09
N LEU A 15 0.56 -10.84 -30.16
CA LEU A 15 1.11 -9.50 -30.37
C LEU A 15 0.73 -8.92 -31.73
N SER A 16 0.53 -9.75 -32.76
CA SER A 16 0.16 -9.29 -34.10
C SER A 16 -1.27 -8.74 -34.12
N LEU A 17 -2.17 -9.39 -33.40
CA LEU A 17 -3.57 -9.00 -33.27
C LEU A 17 -3.74 -7.75 -32.38
N ILE A 18 -2.88 -7.62 -31.36
CA ILE A 18 -2.82 -6.41 -30.51
C ILE A 18 -2.28 -5.20 -31.29
N GLU A 19 -1.27 -5.39 -32.15
CA GLU A 19 -0.77 -4.33 -33.01
C GLU A 19 -1.84 -3.85 -34.01
N GLU A 20 -2.56 -4.78 -34.65
CA GLU A 20 -3.62 -4.46 -35.59
C GLU A 20 -4.77 -3.69 -34.91
N GLN A 21 -5.20 -4.14 -33.73
CA GLN A 21 -6.24 -3.47 -32.95
C GLN A 21 -5.79 -2.07 -32.50
N ALA A 22 -4.57 -1.93 -31.99
CA ALA A 22 -4.04 -0.64 -31.54
C ALA A 22 -3.89 0.37 -32.70
N ARG A 23 -3.64 -0.12 -33.92
CA ARG A 23 -3.59 0.70 -35.14
C ARG A 23 -5.00 1.12 -35.59
N ALA A 24 -5.98 0.22 -35.52
CA ALA A 24 -7.38 0.54 -35.80
C ALA A 24 -7.92 1.59 -34.81
N ASP A 25 -7.60 1.45 -33.52
CA ASP A 25 -8.01 2.38 -32.47
C ASP A 25 -7.38 3.77 -32.65
N ALA A 26 -6.09 3.83 -32.98
CA ALA A 26 -5.40 5.09 -33.27
C ALA A 26 -5.97 5.79 -34.51
N THR A 27 -6.32 5.03 -35.54
CA THR A 27 -6.98 5.53 -36.75
C THR A 27 -8.38 6.08 -36.43
N ALA A 28 -9.17 5.36 -35.63
CA ALA A 28 -10.50 5.81 -35.21
C ALA A 28 -10.44 7.07 -34.33
N ALA A 29 -9.38 7.22 -33.54
CA ALA A 29 -9.12 8.40 -32.72
C ALA A 29 -8.53 9.59 -33.50
N GLY A 30 -8.21 9.43 -34.79
CA GLY A 30 -7.62 10.49 -35.62
C GLY A 30 -6.24 10.94 -35.12
N MET A 31 -5.47 10.02 -34.53
CA MET A 31 -4.13 10.31 -34.01
C MET A 31 -3.17 10.66 -35.16
N ASP A 32 -2.22 11.55 -34.90
CA ASP A 32 -1.08 11.78 -35.80
C ASP A 32 -0.13 10.57 -35.80
N ASP A 33 0.81 10.54 -36.74
CA ASP A 33 1.71 9.40 -36.95
C ASP A 33 2.57 9.09 -35.73
N ASP A 34 3.08 10.12 -35.03
CA ASP A 34 3.92 9.95 -33.85
C ASP A 34 3.11 9.40 -32.66
N ALA A 35 1.91 9.92 -32.44
CA ALA A 35 0.98 9.43 -31.42
C ALA A 35 0.50 8.00 -31.74
N THR A 36 0.28 7.68 -33.01
CA THR A 36 -0.11 6.34 -33.47
C THR A 36 0.99 5.32 -33.22
N GLN A 37 2.24 5.64 -33.58
CA GLN A 37 3.39 4.77 -33.32
C GLN A 37 3.61 4.57 -31.81
N TYR A 38 3.44 5.62 -31.02
CA TYR A 38 3.52 5.52 -29.56
C TYR A 38 2.41 4.63 -28.97
N HIS A 39 1.16 4.79 -29.44
CA HIS A 39 0.02 4.00 -29.00
C HIS A 39 0.19 2.51 -29.31
N ILE A 40 0.61 2.19 -30.54
CA ILE A 40 0.90 0.82 -30.96
C ILE A 40 2.01 0.20 -30.12
N ARG A 41 3.12 0.94 -29.93
CA ARG A 41 4.24 0.46 -29.12
C ARG A 41 3.83 0.16 -27.68
N LEU A 42 3.05 1.04 -27.07
CA LEU A 42 2.56 0.86 -25.70
C LEU A 42 1.66 -0.38 -25.57
N ALA A 43 0.78 -0.60 -26.55
CA ALA A 43 -0.09 -1.78 -26.58
C ALA A 43 0.71 -3.09 -26.72
N ILE A 44 1.73 -3.11 -27.58
CA ILE A 44 2.64 -4.26 -27.76
C ILE A 44 3.45 -4.51 -26.49
N ASP A 45 4.03 -3.47 -25.88
CA ASP A 45 4.84 -3.62 -24.66
C ASP A 45 3.98 -4.14 -23.49
N HIS A 46 2.74 -3.65 -23.33
CA HIS A 46 1.79 -4.19 -22.35
C HIS A 46 1.43 -5.67 -22.60
N ALA A 47 1.32 -6.08 -23.87
CA ALA A 47 1.02 -7.46 -24.21
C ALA A 47 2.23 -8.39 -23.99
N ARG A 48 3.46 -7.89 -24.16
CA ARG A 48 4.70 -8.58 -23.80
C ARG A 48 4.81 -8.78 -22.29
N ASP A 49 4.60 -7.73 -21.50
CA ASP A 49 4.63 -7.82 -20.03
C ASP A 49 3.62 -8.85 -19.50
N TYR A 50 2.44 -8.90 -20.13
CA TYR A 50 1.43 -9.91 -19.81
C TYR A 50 1.89 -11.33 -20.15
N ASN A 51 2.50 -11.54 -21.32
CA ASN A 51 2.99 -12.84 -21.75
C ASN A 51 4.19 -13.31 -20.91
N ASP A 52 5.08 -12.41 -20.51
CA ASP A 52 6.21 -12.70 -19.61
C ASP A 52 5.71 -13.10 -18.22
N LEU A 53 4.67 -12.42 -17.71
CA LEU A 53 4.00 -12.81 -16.47
C LEU A 53 3.33 -14.19 -16.61
N PHE A 54 2.69 -14.46 -17.73
CA PHE A 54 2.09 -15.76 -18.03
C PHE A 54 3.14 -16.88 -18.04
N ASP A 55 4.30 -16.64 -18.66
CA ASP A 55 5.41 -17.59 -18.68
C ASP A 55 6.02 -17.82 -17.29
N ALA A 56 6.20 -16.75 -16.51
CA ALA A 56 6.69 -16.85 -15.13
C ALA A 56 5.73 -17.64 -14.22
N LEU A 57 4.42 -17.47 -14.40
CA LEU A 57 3.40 -18.20 -13.64
C LEU A 57 3.30 -19.66 -14.11
N SER A 58 3.42 -19.92 -15.41
CA SER A 58 3.43 -21.28 -15.97
C SER A 58 4.67 -22.07 -15.50
N THR A 59 5.85 -21.44 -15.53
CA THR A 59 7.11 -22.05 -15.04
C THR A 59 7.04 -22.35 -13.53
N ARG A 60 6.38 -21.49 -12.75
CA ARG A 60 6.20 -21.70 -11.30
C ARG A 60 5.20 -22.83 -11.00
N ALA A 61 4.18 -23.02 -11.85
CA ALA A 61 3.27 -24.14 -11.74
C ALA A 61 3.98 -25.48 -12.01
N GLU A 62 4.92 -25.51 -12.96
CA GLU A 62 5.76 -26.70 -13.23
C GLU A 62 6.80 -26.97 -12.13
N ALA A 63 7.35 -25.91 -11.49
CA ALA A 63 8.34 -26.03 -10.42
C ALA A 63 7.77 -26.49 -9.05
N GLY A 64 6.45 -26.67 -8.92
CA GLY A 64 5.76 -27.04 -7.69
C GLY A 64 5.98 -28.47 -7.16
N SER A 65 6.88 -29.28 -7.75
CA SER A 65 7.03 -30.69 -7.38
C SER A 65 8.44 -31.16 -6.93
N VAL A 66 9.41 -30.28 -6.65
CA VAL A 66 10.74 -30.76 -6.20
C VAL A 66 11.25 -30.01 -4.97
N ARG A 67 11.58 -30.80 -3.92
CA ARG A 67 12.16 -30.36 -2.64
C ARG A 67 13.51 -29.63 -2.84
N PRO A 68 13.88 -28.72 -1.93
CA PRO A 68 15.09 -27.93 -2.08
C PRO A 68 16.35 -28.77 -1.80
N GLN A 69 17.30 -28.77 -2.74
CA GLN A 69 18.69 -29.17 -2.48
C GLN A 69 19.61 -27.95 -2.49
N ALA A 70 20.67 -28.07 -1.68
CA ALA A 70 21.64 -27.06 -1.29
C ALA A 70 22.50 -26.51 -2.47
N PRO A 71 23.25 -25.41 -2.27
CA PRO A 71 23.69 -24.55 -3.36
C PRO A 71 24.92 -25.11 -4.08
N VAL A 72 24.88 -25.10 -5.40
CA VAL A 72 26.08 -25.18 -6.24
C VAL A 72 26.59 -23.76 -6.43
N ILE A 73 27.80 -23.50 -5.92
CA ILE A 73 28.54 -22.28 -6.22
C ILE A 73 29.03 -22.41 -7.66
N ASP A 74 28.53 -21.55 -8.56
CA ASP A 74 29.18 -21.32 -9.85
C ASP A 74 29.42 -19.82 -10.08
N ARG A 75 30.64 -19.54 -10.53
CA ARG A 75 31.21 -18.21 -10.73
C ARG A 75 30.73 -17.65 -12.07
N GLY A 76 30.25 -16.41 -12.08
CA GLY A 76 30.31 -15.59 -13.31
C GLY A 76 29.07 -14.81 -13.71
N HIS A 77 28.07 -14.64 -12.85
CA HIS A 77 26.97 -13.72 -13.16
C HIS A 77 27.27 -12.33 -12.58
N LYS A 78 27.26 -11.31 -13.44
CA LYS A 78 27.00 -9.93 -13.03
C LYS A 78 25.86 -9.99 -12.03
N GLU A 79 26.11 -9.52 -10.81
CA GLU A 79 25.03 -9.33 -9.84
C GLU A 79 24.05 -8.34 -10.46
N GLU A 80 23.01 -8.86 -11.11
CA GLU A 80 21.73 -8.17 -11.12
C GLU A 80 21.37 -8.05 -9.64
N LEU A 81 21.67 -6.89 -9.07
CA LEU A 81 21.04 -6.40 -7.85
C LEU A 81 19.53 -6.44 -8.13
N ARG A 82 18.91 -7.58 -7.87
CA ARG A 82 17.47 -7.72 -7.72
C ARG A 82 17.15 -6.92 -6.46
N VAL A 83 17.05 -5.60 -6.61
CA VAL A 83 16.50 -4.73 -5.59
C VAL A 83 15.09 -5.23 -5.41
N ASN A 84 14.85 -5.95 -4.32
CA ASN A 84 13.55 -6.46 -3.98
C ASN A 84 12.71 -5.25 -3.55
N LEU A 85 12.14 -4.57 -4.55
CA LEU A 85 11.34 -3.37 -4.38
C LEU A 85 9.99 -3.76 -3.78
N GLN A 86 10.00 -3.91 -2.46
CA GLN A 86 8.79 -4.17 -1.72
C GLN A 86 7.93 -2.91 -1.70
N MET A 87 6.73 -3.02 -2.25
CA MET A 87 5.72 -1.97 -2.14
C MET A 87 5.40 -1.70 -0.66
N PRO A 88 5.12 -0.45 -0.28
CA PRO A 88 4.74 -0.14 1.09
C PRO A 88 3.48 -0.91 1.50
N GLU A 89 3.34 -1.17 2.79
CA GLU A 89 2.12 -1.75 3.36
C GLU A 89 0.89 -0.90 3.01
N ARG A 90 -0.27 -1.54 2.94
CA ARG A 90 -1.53 -0.85 2.63
C ARG A 90 -1.79 0.28 3.62
N TYR A 91 -2.19 1.44 3.10
CA TYR A 91 -2.56 2.60 3.90
C TYR A 91 -3.81 2.31 4.74
N ASN A 92 -3.67 2.48 6.05
CA ASN A 92 -4.71 2.19 7.04
C ASN A 92 -5.00 3.36 7.98
N GLY A 93 -4.70 4.59 7.55
CA GLY A 93 -4.95 5.80 8.34
C GLY A 93 -4.01 6.00 9.51
N THR A 94 -3.16 5.02 9.84
CA THR A 94 -2.21 5.16 10.95
C THR A 94 -1.03 6.02 10.58
N THR A 95 -0.75 6.15 9.28
CA THR A 95 0.36 6.93 8.77
C THR A 95 -0.10 8.26 8.19
N ASP A 96 0.80 9.25 8.18
CA ASP A 96 0.62 10.49 7.43
C ASP A 96 0.51 10.10 5.95
N PHE A 97 -0.61 10.47 5.31
CA PHE A 97 -0.92 10.03 3.97
C PHE A 97 0.09 10.58 2.95
N ALA A 98 0.53 11.83 3.09
CA ALA A 98 1.48 12.44 2.17
C ALA A 98 2.86 11.75 2.22
N ALA A 99 3.32 11.37 3.41
CA ALA A 99 4.55 10.62 3.59
C ALA A 99 4.44 9.18 3.08
N TRP A 100 3.28 8.55 3.25
CA TRP A 100 3.01 7.22 2.72
C TRP A 100 2.93 7.24 1.19
N LEU A 101 2.21 8.20 0.61
CA LEU A 101 2.02 8.37 -0.83
C LEU A 101 3.35 8.60 -1.55
N ARG A 102 4.27 9.37 -0.95
CA ARG A 102 5.65 9.52 -1.47
C ARG A 102 6.44 8.21 -1.50
N ARG A 103 6.27 7.33 -0.49
CA ARG A 103 6.93 6.02 -0.50
C ARG A 103 6.35 5.13 -1.58
N TYR A 104 5.03 5.12 -1.72
CA TYR A 104 4.34 4.42 -2.80
C TYR A 104 4.86 4.87 -4.17
N GLU A 105 4.93 6.18 -4.39
CA GLU A 105 5.42 6.76 -5.63
C GLU A 105 6.87 6.37 -5.92
N ASN A 106 7.76 6.45 -4.93
CA ASN A 106 9.17 6.10 -5.10
C ASN A 106 9.36 4.61 -5.47
N THR A 107 8.63 3.70 -4.80
CA THR A 107 8.70 2.28 -5.13
C THR A 107 8.09 2.00 -6.51
N ALA A 108 6.97 2.65 -6.84
CA ALA A 108 6.35 2.52 -8.15
C ALA A 108 7.24 3.06 -9.29
N ASN A 109 7.92 4.18 -9.06
CA ASN A 109 8.92 4.74 -9.98
C ASN A 109 10.07 3.75 -10.22
N ALA A 110 10.60 3.18 -9.15
CA ALA A 110 11.67 2.19 -9.25
C ALA A 110 11.21 0.86 -9.87
N ALA A 111 9.91 0.56 -9.82
CA ALA A 111 9.27 -0.53 -10.54
C ALA A 111 8.86 -0.16 -11.99
N GLY A 112 9.21 1.04 -12.47
CA GLY A 112 8.94 1.49 -13.84
C GLY A 112 7.48 1.86 -14.13
N TRP A 113 6.65 2.10 -13.11
CA TRP A 113 5.23 2.38 -13.32
C TRP A 113 5.01 3.79 -13.87
N THR A 114 4.21 3.89 -14.93
CA THR A 114 3.71 5.16 -15.45
C THR A 114 2.75 5.83 -14.48
N SER A 115 2.50 7.13 -14.64
CA SER A 115 1.51 7.86 -13.80
C SER A 115 0.12 7.20 -13.84
N ALA A 116 -0.34 6.74 -15.01
CA ALA A 116 -1.61 6.03 -15.14
C ALA A 116 -1.62 4.69 -14.39
N THR A 117 -0.53 3.92 -14.45
CA THR A 117 -0.41 2.64 -13.73
C THR A 117 -0.39 2.87 -12.21
N LYS A 118 0.32 3.91 -11.74
CA LYS A 118 0.30 4.31 -10.34
C LYS A 118 -1.10 4.69 -9.87
N ALA A 119 -1.84 5.45 -10.66
CA ALA A 119 -3.21 5.86 -10.35
C ALA A 119 -4.13 4.65 -10.25
N SER A 120 -4.14 3.80 -11.29
CA SER A 120 -4.98 2.61 -11.37
C SER A 120 -4.72 1.60 -10.25
N ARG A 121 -3.46 1.46 -9.81
CA ARG A 121 -3.08 0.51 -8.77
C ARG A 121 -3.18 1.07 -7.35
N LEU A 122 -3.37 2.38 -7.18
CA LEU A 122 -3.36 3.03 -5.86
C LEU A 122 -4.36 2.37 -4.90
N GLY A 123 -5.57 2.06 -5.37
CA GLY A 123 -6.62 1.42 -4.57
C GLY A 123 -6.22 0.08 -3.94
N MET A 124 -5.37 -0.72 -4.60
CA MET A 124 -4.89 -2.00 -4.05
C MET A 124 -4.03 -1.84 -2.79
N TYR A 125 -3.53 -0.63 -2.57
CA TYR A 125 -2.69 -0.24 -1.46
C TYR A 125 -3.41 0.67 -0.46
N LEU A 126 -4.73 0.78 -0.54
CA LEU A 126 -5.57 1.45 0.45
C LEU A 126 -6.42 0.39 1.18
N THR A 127 -6.83 0.69 2.40
CA THR A 127 -7.74 -0.17 3.18
C THR A 127 -9.10 0.49 3.31
N ASP A 128 -10.16 -0.33 3.30
CA ASP A 128 -11.53 0.00 3.69
C ASP A 128 -11.96 1.42 3.26
N GLU A 129 -12.19 2.32 4.21
CA GLU A 129 -12.66 3.69 3.98
C GLU A 129 -11.77 4.52 3.03
N PHE A 130 -10.47 4.25 2.99
CA PHE A 130 -9.54 4.95 2.10
C PHE A 130 -9.65 4.44 0.67
N TYR A 131 -9.88 3.12 0.52
CA TYR A 131 -10.19 2.55 -0.79
C TYR A 131 -11.52 3.12 -1.30
N GLU A 132 -12.56 3.14 -0.48
CA GLU A 132 -13.88 3.70 -0.87
C GLU A 132 -13.77 5.17 -1.26
N MET A 133 -13.00 5.97 -0.52
CA MET A 133 -12.73 7.37 -0.87
C MET A 133 -12.02 7.51 -2.22
N TRP A 134 -10.98 6.71 -2.46
CA TRP A 134 -10.28 6.74 -3.75
C TRP A 134 -11.20 6.27 -4.89
N ASP A 135 -11.98 5.21 -4.67
CA ASP A 135 -12.85 4.66 -5.70
C ASP A 135 -13.94 5.65 -6.09
N GLN A 136 -14.53 6.35 -5.10
CA GLN A 136 -15.60 7.32 -5.32
C GLN A 136 -15.14 8.63 -5.95
N TYR A 137 -13.96 9.15 -5.55
CA TYR A 137 -13.57 10.53 -5.89
C TYR A 137 -12.40 10.64 -6.86
N ALA A 138 -11.55 9.61 -7.00
CA ALA A 138 -10.38 9.68 -7.86
C ALA A 138 -10.72 9.31 -9.32
N PRO A 139 -10.25 10.08 -10.32
CA PRO A 139 -10.49 9.80 -11.73
C PRO A 139 -9.68 8.59 -12.26
N LYS A 140 -8.61 8.18 -11.56
CA LYS A 140 -7.78 7.01 -11.92
C LYS A 140 -7.03 7.17 -13.24
N GLN A 141 -6.84 8.42 -13.68
CA GLN A 141 -6.17 8.77 -14.92
C GLN A 141 -4.70 9.14 -14.70
N THR A 142 -4.41 9.98 -13.69
CA THR A 142 -3.05 10.39 -13.34
C THR A 142 -2.85 10.31 -11.83
N PHE A 143 -1.66 9.89 -11.43
CA PHE A 143 -1.32 9.71 -10.03
C PHE A 143 -1.30 11.03 -9.27
N GLU A 144 -0.86 12.09 -9.93
CA GLU A 144 -0.76 13.43 -9.37
C GLU A 144 -2.16 13.95 -8.98
N GLU A 145 -3.15 13.73 -9.84
CA GLU A 145 -4.52 14.18 -9.61
C GLU A 145 -5.22 13.32 -8.56
N ASP A 146 -5.10 11.99 -8.65
CA ASP A 146 -5.61 11.07 -7.64
C ASP A 146 -5.03 11.38 -6.25
N GLY A 147 -3.72 11.60 -6.18
CA GLY A 147 -3.01 11.95 -4.96
C GLY A 147 -3.48 13.29 -4.38
N ARG A 148 -3.66 14.30 -5.22
CA ARG A 148 -4.17 15.63 -4.83
C ARG A 148 -5.57 15.55 -4.26
N ILE A 149 -6.49 14.83 -4.91
CA ILE A 149 -7.87 14.66 -4.48
C ILE A 149 -7.91 13.94 -3.12
N MET A 150 -7.18 12.84 -2.99
CA MET A 150 -7.10 12.07 -1.76
C MET A 150 -6.54 12.90 -0.60
N LEU A 151 -5.47 13.68 -0.82
CA LEU A 151 -4.92 14.59 0.17
C LEU A 151 -5.94 15.66 0.61
N GLN A 152 -6.71 16.23 -0.32
CA GLN A 152 -7.74 17.21 0.00
C GLN A 152 -8.88 16.60 0.81
N MET A 153 -9.36 15.40 0.46
CA MET A 153 -10.43 14.73 1.19
C MET A 153 -9.99 14.33 2.60
N LEU A 154 -8.77 13.83 2.76
CA LEU A 154 -8.20 13.52 4.07
C LEU A 154 -7.94 14.78 4.90
N ALA A 155 -7.57 15.89 4.27
CA ALA A 155 -7.42 17.16 4.95
C ALA A 155 -8.75 17.72 5.47
N ARG A 156 -9.86 17.43 4.77
CA ARG A 156 -11.23 17.83 5.15
C ARG A 156 -11.84 16.97 6.24
N ARG A 157 -11.23 15.84 6.63
CA ARG A 157 -11.75 15.05 7.75
C ARG A 157 -11.75 15.90 9.02
N PRO A 158 -12.90 16.02 9.71
CA PRO A 158 -12.99 16.79 10.94
C PRO A 158 -12.09 16.16 12.01
N ALA A 159 -11.60 16.99 12.94
CA ALA A 159 -10.78 16.52 14.06
C ALA A 159 -11.51 15.41 14.84
N ASP A 160 -12.83 15.52 14.98
CA ASP A 160 -13.67 14.54 15.66
C ASP A 160 -13.56 13.14 15.02
N ALA A 161 -13.53 13.03 13.69
CA ALA A 161 -13.36 11.73 13.02
C ALA A 161 -11.98 11.09 13.27
N LEU A 162 -10.93 11.91 13.45
CA LEU A 162 -9.61 11.39 13.82
C LEU A 162 -9.57 10.90 15.27
N LEU A 163 -10.31 11.60 16.15
CA LEU A 163 -10.48 11.21 17.54
C LEU A 163 -11.31 9.92 17.66
N ASP A 164 -12.38 9.79 16.86
CA ASP A 164 -13.20 8.58 16.76
C ASP A 164 -12.35 7.37 16.35
N ASN A 165 -11.47 7.53 15.34
CA ASN A 165 -10.53 6.47 14.96
C ASN A 165 -9.61 6.06 16.13
N PHE A 166 -9.17 7.01 16.96
CA PHE A 166 -8.42 6.68 18.18
C PHE A 166 -9.30 5.93 19.20
N HIS A 167 -10.56 6.32 19.35
CA HIS A 167 -11.53 5.62 20.20
C HIS A 167 -11.90 4.23 19.70
N ASP A 168 -11.84 3.98 18.40
CA ASP A 168 -12.08 2.67 17.79
C ASP A 168 -10.83 1.79 17.70
N LEU A 169 -9.65 2.36 17.94
CA LEU A 169 -8.40 1.59 17.96
C LEU A 169 -8.52 0.37 18.89
N ARG A 170 -8.31 -0.83 18.35
CA ARG A 170 -8.28 -2.10 19.10
C ARG A 170 -6.86 -2.63 19.22
N TRP A 171 -6.62 -3.43 20.25
CA TRP A 171 -5.37 -4.17 20.38
C TRP A 171 -5.50 -5.51 19.67
N ALA A 172 -4.93 -5.60 18.47
CA ALA A 172 -4.95 -6.83 17.69
C ALA A 172 -4.13 -7.96 18.36
N PRO A 173 -4.64 -9.21 18.39
CA PRO A 173 -3.90 -10.35 18.92
C PRO A 173 -2.51 -10.49 18.27
N GLY A 174 -1.47 -10.73 19.07
CA GLY A 174 -0.09 -10.86 18.59
C GLY A 174 0.64 -9.54 18.31
N THR A 175 -0.01 -8.37 18.44
CA THR A 175 0.66 -7.07 18.31
C THR A 175 1.43 -6.73 19.57
N ASN A 176 2.72 -6.39 19.45
CA ASN A 176 3.52 -5.96 20.58
C ASN A 176 3.04 -4.58 21.12
N VAL A 177 3.31 -4.31 22.40
CA VAL A 177 2.88 -3.06 23.05
C VAL A 177 3.49 -1.82 22.37
N GLY A 178 4.77 -1.89 21.96
CA GLY A 178 5.46 -0.75 21.34
C GLY A 178 4.81 -0.29 20.03
N THR A 179 4.41 -1.21 19.17
CA THR A 179 3.72 -0.98 17.90
C THR A 179 2.32 -0.41 18.14
N PHE A 180 1.60 -0.91 19.15
CA PHE A 180 0.33 -0.32 19.56
C PHE A 180 0.50 1.13 20.03
N LEU A 181 1.49 1.39 20.90
CA LEU A 181 1.76 2.74 21.43
C LEU A 181 2.19 3.71 20.33
N ALA A 182 3.03 3.26 19.39
CA ALA A 182 3.45 4.07 18.24
C ALA A 182 2.25 4.44 17.35
N ARG A 183 1.36 3.48 17.08
CA ARG A 183 0.11 3.71 16.32
C ARG A 183 -0.79 4.72 17.04
N ALA A 184 -1.05 4.51 18.33
CA ALA A 184 -1.88 5.40 19.16
C ALA A 184 -1.31 6.82 19.23
N ARG A 185 0.01 6.98 19.43
CA ARG A 185 0.68 8.28 19.47
C ARG A 185 0.56 9.04 18.16
N ARG A 186 0.66 8.33 17.03
CA ARG A 186 0.54 8.93 15.71
C ARG A 186 -0.86 9.44 15.43
N MET A 187 -1.89 8.64 15.72
CA MET A 187 -3.31 9.04 15.55
C MET A 187 -3.64 10.31 16.35
N LEU A 188 -3.20 10.38 17.62
CA LEU A 188 -3.40 11.56 18.44
C LEU A 188 -2.57 12.78 18.00
N THR A 189 -1.40 12.56 17.42
CA THR A 189 -0.58 13.64 16.87
C THR A 189 -1.25 14.27 15.65
N GLU A 190 -1.85 13.45 14.77
CA GLU A 190 -2.63 13.95 13.63
C GLU A 190 -3.90 14.68 14.07
N TYR A 191 -4.61 14.15 15.07
CA TYR A 191 -5.72 14.86 15.72
C TYR A 191 -5.27 16.24 16.25
N ASN A 192 -4.15 16.26 17.00
CA ASN A 192 -3.65 17.49 17.63
C ASN A 192 -3.18 18.55 16.61
N LYS A 193 -2.75 18.14 15.42
CA LYS A 193 -2.43 19.08 14.31
C LYS A 193 -3.65 19.79 13.76
N LYS A 194 -4.84 19.20 13.88
CA LYS A 194 -6.11 19.77 13.40
C LYS A 194 -6.78 20.70 14.40
N LEU A 195 -6.34 20.70 15.65
CA LEU A 195 -6.82 21.62 16.67
C LEU A 195 -6.26 23.02 16.44
N THR A 196 -7.06 24.03 16.79
CA THR A 196 -6.59 25.42 16.90
C THR A 196 -5.52 25.53 17.98
N ASP A 197 -4.63 26.51 17.87
CA ASP A 197 -3.45 26.59 18.75
C ASP A 197 -3.80 26.68 20.24
N ASP A 198 -4.92 27.33 20.58
CA ASP A 198 -5.49 27.42 21.93
C ASP A 198 -6.01 26.09 22.48
N LYS A 199 -6.32 25.12 21.60
CA LYS A 199 -6.86 23.80 21.94
C LYS A 199 -5.82 22.68 21.82
N LYS A 200 -4.60 22.99 21.39
CA LYS A 200 -3.55 21.97 21.25
C LYS A 200 -3.25 21.32 22.60
N LEU A 201 -3.31 20.00 22.60
CA LEU A 201 -2.96 19.16 23.73
C LEU A 201 -1.43 19.12 23.89
N SER A 202 -0.99 19.20 25.14
CA SER A 202 0.41 18.99 25.49
C SER A 202 0.79 17.52 25.27
N ASN A 203 2.08 17.25 25.03
CA ASN A 203 2.59 15.87 24.92
C ASN A 203 2.21 15.01 26.13
N ALA A 204 2.18 15.59 27.34
CA ALA A 204 1.76 14.88 28.55
C ALA A 204 0.28 14.45 28.49
N SER A 205 -0.59 15.30 27.95
CA SER A 205 -2.02 14.99 27.79
C SER A 205 -2.22 13.87 26.76
N LEU A 206 -1.49 13.93 25.65
CA LEU A 206 -1.51 12.86 24.63
C LEU A 206 -1.03 11.53 25.22
N ASP A 207 0.06 11.54 25.98
CA ASP A 207 0.58 10.34 26.65
C ASP A 207 -0.42 9.75 27.65
N GLN A 208 -1.12 10.60 28.41
CA GLN A 208 -2.16 10.14 29.33
C GLN A 208 -3.33 9.48 28.61
N MET A 209 -3.78 10.03 27.48
CA MET A 209 -4.84 9.43 26.66
C MET A 209 -4.44 8.04 26.15
N ILE A 210 -3.19 7.89 25.68
CA ILE A 210 -2.66 6.62 25.18
C ILE A 210 -2.55 5.59 26.31
N LEU A 211 -2.06 5.99 27.48
CA LEU A 211 -1.97 5.13 28.66
C LEU A 211 -3.36 4.66 29.11
N ASN A 212 -4.34 5.57 29.16
CA ASN A 212 -5.72 5.22 29.50
C ASN A 212 -6.29 4.20 28.50
N LYS A 213 -6.04 4.38 27.21
CA LYS A 213 -6.46 3.45 26.15
C LYS A 213 -5.77 2.10 26.28
N LEU A 214 -4.47 2.07 26.56
CA LEU A 214 -3.71 0.84 26.81
C LEU A 214 -4.29 0.06 28.00
N ILE A 215 -4.56 0.75 29.12
CA ILE A 215 -5.15 0.14 30.32
C ILE A 215 -6.54 -0.43 30.02
N ALA A 216 -7.36 0.29 29.24
CA ALA A 216 -8.70 -0.18 28.86
C ALA A 216 -8.66 -1.47 28.04
N LEU A 217 -7.74 -1.56 27.08
CA LEU A 217 -7.62 -2.69 26.14
C LEU A 217 -6.75 -3.84 26.64
N ALA A 218 -5.95 -3.64 27.68
CA ALA A 218 -5.05 -4.67 28.18
C ALA A 218 -5.80 -5.95 28.64
N PRO A 219 -5.23 -7.15 28.41
CA PRO A 219 -5.72 -8.39 29.02
C PRO A 219 -5.79 -8.29 30.54
N ALA A 220 -6.68 -9.05 31.19
CA ALA A 220 -6.89 -8.99 32.64
C ALA A 220 -5.57 -9.19 33.45
N SER A 221 -4.70 -10.08 32.99
CA SER A 221 -3.37 -10.33 33.56
C SER A 221 -2.45 -9.10 33.47
N ALA A 222 -2.45 -8.39 32.35
CA ALA A 222 -1.66 -7.18 32.16
C ALA A 222 -2.27 -5.95 32.87
N LYS A 223 -3.60 -5.89 33.02
CA LYS A 223 -4.31 -4.85 33.77
C LYS A 223 -3.88 -4.80 35.24
N ALA A 224 -3.70 -5.96 35.87
CA ALA A 224 -3.23 -6.03 37.26
C ALA A 224 -1.83 -5.41 37.41
N GLU A 225 -0.92 -5.73 36.50
CA GLU A 225 0.45 -5.19 36.53
C GLU A 225 0.48 -3.68 36.19
N LEU A 226 -0.32 -3.23 35.23
CA LEU A 226 -0.45 -1.81 34.89
C LEU A 226 -1.06 -0.99 36.04
N ARG A 227 -2.08 -1.53 36.73
CA ARG A 227 -2.65 -0.91 37.94
C ARG A 227 -1.65 -0.84 39.08
N ARG A 228 -0.82 -1.87 39.24
CA ARG A 228 0.22 -1.93 40.28
C ARG A 228 1.35 -0.94 40.03
N ARG A 229 1.79 -0.81 38.76
CA ARG A 229 2.93 0.06 38.41
C ARG A 229 2.57 1.52 38.18
N GLN A 230 1.29 1.83 37.90
CA GLN A 230 0.80 3.18 37.56
C GLN A 230 1.77 3.97 36.65
N PRO A 231 2.07 3.46 35.45
CA PRO A 231 2.99 4.14 34.56
C PRO A 231 2.42 5.52 34.18
N THR A 232 3.20 6.57 34.43
CA THR A 232 2.84 7.98 34.13
C THR A 232 3.52 8.50 32.87
N ARG A 233 4.43 7.71 32.27
CA ARG A 233 5.19 8.10 31.08
C ARG A 233 5.41 6.91 30.15
N ILE A 234 5.39 7.19 28.85
CA ILE A 234 5.76 6.22 27.80
C ILE A 234 7.22 6.48 27.42
N SER A 235 8.11 5.56 27.75
CA SER A 235 9.48 5.53 27.23
C SER A 235 9.54 4.52 26.08
N LEU A 236 9.60 5.03 24.84
CA LEU A 236 9.98 4.19 23.70
C LEU A 236 11.48 3.96 23.83
N ALA A 237 11.88 2.74 24.20
CA ALA A 237 13.29 2.37 24.16
C ALA A 237 13.80 2.59 22.73
N GLY A 238 14.78 3.47 22.56
CA GLY A 238 15.50 3.60 21.29
C GLY A 238 16.15 2.26 20.92
N PRO A 239 16.43 2.01 19.64
CA PRO A 239 17.17 0.81 19.24
C PRO A 239 18.46 0.77 20.04
N GLY A 240 18.64 -0.30 20.81
CA GLY A 240 19.81 -0.52 21.64
C GLY A 240 21.07 -0.43 20.81
N ARG A 241 22.08 0.22 21.40
CA ARG A 241 23.45 0.31 20.91
C ARG A 241 24.05 -1.06 20.62
#